data_AF-A0A835NNS9-F1
#
_entry.id   AF-A0A835NNS9-F1
#
_cell.length_a   1.000
_cell.length_b   1.000
_cell.length_c   1.000
_cell.angle_alpha   90.00
_cell.angle_beta   90.00
_cell.angle_gamma   90.00
#
_symmetry.space_group_name_H-M   'P 1'
#
loop_
_entity.id
_entity.type
_entity.pdbx_description
1 polymer ?
#
loop_
_entity_poly.entity_id
_entity_poly.type
_entity_poly.pdbx_seq_one_letter_code
_entity_poly.pdbx_strand_id
1 'polypeptide(L)'
;MEEKWEHPQDTEVLGALDLGGASTQITFQPGVPVEDRNTSVFFRLYGTNYSLYSHSYLCYGQSQALKMLLAALHQASSSAQISHPCYPQGYQENLTVAELYDSPCVRAPSSASPGLVLRVTGTGDPAACGTAVQRLFNFSCGAQWPCGFNGVYQPPVRGQFLAFSGFYHSLHFLNLTGGQSLSLVNATIWQICNSSWEQVQELFPTASRTQLRDACTASSYTLTLLLQGYKFNYTTWPNIHFVQQVANVDVGWTLGCMLNLTNIIPSEPLTAVTELPRNIWIAATVLLAIMLILSFCLLTAMCYQRNSSGYEQL
;
A
#
# COMPACT_ATOMS: atom_id res chain seq x y z
N MET A 1 -6.57 6.99 -32.44
CA MET A 1 -5.29 6.83 -31.72
C MET A 1 -5.43 5.51 -30.97
N GLU A 2 -4.81 4.45 -31.47
CA GLU A 2 -4.77 3.17 -30.78
C GLU A 2 -3.81 3.32 -29.59
N GLU A 3 -4.34 3.14 -28.37
CA GLU A 3 -3.50 2.93 -27.19
C GLU A 3 -2.83 1.56 -27.36
N LYS A 4 -1.62 1.59 -27.91
CA LYS A 4 -0.74 0.42 -27.96
C LYS A 4 -0.33 0.12 -26.52
N TRP A 5 -0.92 -0.93 -25.95
CA TRP A 5 -0.49 -1.49 -24.68
C TRP A 5 0.94 -2.03 -24.85
N GLU A 6 1.92 -1.23 -24.48
CA GLU A 6 3.29 -1.71 -24.35
C GLU A 6 3.35 -2.52 -23.06
N HIS A 7 3.56 -3.83 -23.21
CA HIS A 7 3.97 -4.66 -22.09
C HIS A 7 5.29 -4.05 -21.59
N PRO A 8 5.34 -3.52 -20.36
CA PRO A 8 6.59 -2.96 -19.91
C PRO A 8 7.60 -4.11 -19.81
N GLN A 9 8.65 -4.02 -20.63
CA GLN A 9 9.84 -4.84 -20.45
C GLN A 9 10.54 -4.27 -19.22
N ASP A 10 10.58 -5.06 -18.15
CA ASP A 10 11.30 -4.76 -16.92
C ASP A 10 10.87 -3.48 -16.15
N THR A 11 9.56 -3.18 -16.03
CA THR A 11 9.15 -2.20 -15.00
C THR A 11 9.18 -2.84 -13.62
N GLU A 12 10.01 -2.25 -12.76
CA GLU A 12 10.09 -2.53 -11.33
C GLU A 12 8.69 -2.41 -10.70
N VAL A 13 8.14 -3.54 -10.24
CA VAL A 13 6.90 -3.55 -9.44
C VAL A 13 7.16 -2.78 -8.16
N LEU A 14 6.48 -1.64 -8.00
CA LEU A 14 6.61 -0.81 -6.82
C LEU A 14 5.97 -1.52 -5.62
N GLY A 15 6.67 -1.54 -4.49
CA GLY A 15 6.08 -1.90 -3.23
C GLY A 15 5.04 -0.86 -2.77
N ALA A 16 4.09 -1.29 -1.95
CA ALA A 16 3.03 -0.47 -1.38
C ALA A 16 3.13 -0.48 0.15
N LEU A 17 3.21 0.70 0.74
CA LEU A 17 3.15 0.93 2.18
C LEU A 17 1.91 1.77 2.48
N ASP A 18 0.93 1.17 3.15
CA ASP A 18 -0.32 1.84 3.54
C ASP A 18 -0.35 2.00 5.06
N LEU A 19 -0.72 3.19 5.53
CA LEU A 19 -0.91 3.47 6.96
C LEU A 19 -2.31 4.04 7.15
N GLY A 20 -3.25 3.19 7.53
CA GLY A 20 -4.60 3.60 7.93
C GLY A 20 -4.65 4.04 9.39
N GLY A 21 -5.87 4.35 9.87
CA GLY A 21 -6.11 4.65 11.28
C GLY A 21 -6.01 3.43 12.19
N ALA A 22 -6.40 2.25 11.71
CA ALA A 22 -6.49 1.02 12.51
C ALA A 22 -5.48 -0.08 12.17
N SER A 23 -4.92 -0.07 10.96
CA SER A 23 -3.89 -1.03 10.54
C SER A 23 -2.87 -0.36 9.63
N THR A 24 -1.76 -1.05 9.39
CA THR A 24 -0.78 -0.69 8.36
C THR A 24 -0.40 -1.92 7.56
N GLN A 25 -0.10 -1.72 6.28
CA GLN A 25 0.18 -2.77 5.32
C GLN A 25 1.51 -2.52 4.65
N ILE A 26 2.19 -3.63 4.34
CA ILE A 26 3.36 -3.66 3.48
C ILE A 26 3.15 -4.77 2.46
N THR A 27 3.28 -4.44 1.18
CA THR A 27 3.20 -5.40 0.07
C THR A 27 4.31 -5.11 -0.94
N PHE A 28 5.09 -6.10 -1.34
CA PHE A 28 6.13 -5.92 -2.36
C PHE A 28 6.54 -7.25 -2.99
N GLN A 29 7.25 -7.20 -4.11
CA GLN A 29 7.88 -8.35 -4.72
C GLN A 29 9.28 -8.56 -4.12
N PRO A 30 9.50 -9.60 -3.28
CA PRO A 30 10.81 -9.85 -2.70
C PRO A 30 11.79 -10.40 -3.74
N GLY A 31 13.10 -10.22 -3.48
CA GLY A 31 14.18 -10.83 -4.27
C GLY A 31 14.46 -12.30 -3.91
N VAL A 32 13.72 -12.85 -2.94
CA VAL A 32 13.85 -14.22 -2.44
C VAL A 32 12.45 -14.84 -2.33
N PRO A 33 12.32 -16.18 -2.39
CA PRO A 33 11.03 -16.83 -2.14
C PRO A 33 10.43 -16.44 -0.78
N VAL A 34 9.12 -16.27 -0.74
CA VAL A 34 8.39 -16.03 0.52
C VAL A 34 8.33 -17.34 1.30
N GLU A 35 8.98 -17.39 2.46
CA GLU A 35 9.04 -18.61 3.29
C GLU A 35 7.72 -18.88 4.03
N ASP A 36 7.10 -17.84 4.60
CA ASP A 36 5.77 -17.96 5.22
C ASP A 36 4.65 -17.85 4.18
N ARG A 37 4.04 -18.99 3.86
CA ARG A 37 2.93 -19.09 2.90
C ARG A 37 1.71 -18.24 3.29
N ASN A 38 1.49 -17.93 4.56
CA ASN A 38 0.37 -17.08 4.99
C ASN A 38 0.57 -15.61 4.60
N THR A 39 1.81 -15.21 4.30
CA THR A 39 2.17 -13.87 3.82
C THR A 39 2.46 -13.83 2.33
N SER A 40 2.36 -14.97 1.64
CA SER A 40 2.59 -15.09 0.21
C SER A 40 1.30 -14.85 -0.57
N VAL A 41 1.36 -13.98 -1.57
CA VAL A 41 0.25 -13.73 -2.49
C VAL A 41 0.73 -13.94 -3.92
N PHE A 42 -0.05 -14.65 -4.72
CA PHE A 42 0.26 -14.91 -6.12
C PHE A 42 -0.79 -14.31 -7.03
N PHE A 43 -0.36 -13.58 -8.05
CA PHE A 43 -1.22 -13.05 -9.11
C PHE A 43 -0.66 -13.38 -10.48
N ARG A 44 -1.54 -13.58 -11.47
CA ARG A 44 -1.19 -13.58 -12.88
C ARG A 44 -1.94 -12.45 -13.56
N LEU A 45 -1.22 -11.43 -14.01
CA LEU A 45 -1.78 -10.23 -14.61
C LEU A 45 -1.09 -9.98 -15.95
N TYR A 46 -1.87 -9.80 -17.01
CA TYR A 46 -1.37 -9.51 -18.36
C TYR A 46 -0.31 -10.51 -18.87
N GLY A 47 -0.43 -11.79 -18.53
CA GLY A 47 0.47 -12.88 -18.92
C GLY A 47 1.69 -13.06 -18.00
N THR A 48 1.87 -12.18 -17.02
CA THR A 48 3.02 -12.18 -16.09
C THR A 48 2.61 -12.71 -14.71
N ASN A 49 3.45 -13.59 -14.15
CA ASN A 49 3.28 -14.13 -12.81
C ASN A 49 3.99 -13.24 -11.77
N TYR A 50 3.26 -12.85 -10.73
CA TYR A 50 3.75 -12.05 -9.61
C TYR A 50 3.66 -12.88 -8.33
N SER A 51 4.78 -13.03 -7.63
CA SER A 51 4.84 -13.60 -6.28
C SER A 51 5.21 -12.50 -5.31
N LEU A 52 4.25 -12.11 -4.47
CA LEU A 52 4.35 -10.96 -3.58
C LEU A 52 4.36 -11.42 -2.13
N TYR A 53 5.10 -10.68 -1.30
CA TYR A 53 4.88 -10.68 0.14
C TYR A 53 3.81 -9.62 0.46
N SER A 54 2.84 -9.95 1.30
CA SER A 54 1.84 -9.01 1.81
C SER A 54 1.51 -9.32 3.27
N HIS A 55 1.48 -8.30 4.11
CA HIS A 55 1.02 -8.43 5.49
C HIS A 55 0.30 -7.17 5.96
N SER A 56 -0.65 -7.36 6.88
CA SER A 56 -1.44 -6.30 7.51
C SER A 56 -1.30 -6.39 9.03
N TYR A 57 -0.70 -5.37 9.63
CA TYR A 57 -0.56 -5.25 11.08
C TYR A 57 -1.77 -4.54 11.68
N LEU A 58 -2.76 -5.31 12.12
CA LEU A 58 -3.92 -4.78 12.85
C LEU A 58 -3.47 -4.13 14.17
N CYS A 59 -4.15 -3.06 14.58
CA CYS A 59 -3.81 -2.19 15.72
C CYS A 59 -2.56 -1.31 15.55
N TYR A 60 -1.78 -1.51 14.48
CA TYR A 60 -0.63 -0.67 14.13
C TYR A 60 -0.97 0.40 13.07
N GLY A 61 -2.26 0.69 12.89
CA GLY A 61 -2.66 1.94 12.24
C GLY A 61 -2.38 3.13 13.15
N GLN A 62 -2.27 4.31 12.58
CA GLN A 62 -1.81 5.50 13.30
C GLN A 62 -2.69 5.83 14.51
N SER A 63 -4.01 5.91 14.36
CA SER A 63 -4.91 6.27 15.46
C SER A 63 -4.86 5.25 16.59
N GLN A 64 -4.76 3.95 16.27
CA GLN A 64 -4.68 2.90 17.26
C GLN A 64 -3.30 2.86 17.94
N ALA A 65 -2.22 3.08 17.20
CA ALA A 65 -0.88 3.16 17.76
C ALA A 65 -0.71 4.35 18.73
N LEU A 66 -1.24 5.52 18.38
CA LEU A 66 -1.26 6.69 19.28
C LEU A 66 -2.08 6.42 20.55
N LYS A 67 -3.22 5.72 20.42
CA LYS A 67 -4.03 5.29 21.57
C LYS A 67 -3.30 4.25 22.44
N MET A 68 -2.61 3.29 21.81
CA MET A 68 -1.76 2.31 22.50
C MET A 68 -0.62 2.99 23.27
N LEU A 69 0.00 4.03 22.69
CA LEU A 69 1.03 4.81 23.38
C LEU A 69 0.48 5.48 24.64
N LEU A 70 -0.64 6.18 24.52
CA LEU A 70 -1.26 6.84 25.65
C LEU A 70 -1.68 5.84 26.74
N ALA A 71 -2.22 4.69 26.35
CA ALA A 71 -2.57 3.60 27.25
C ALA A 71 -1.34 2.99 27.95
N ALA A 72 -0.23 2.79 27.24
CA ALA A 72 1.02 2.28 27.81
C ALA A 72 1.61 3.27 28.83
N LEU A 73 1.57 4.58 28.55
CA LEU A 73 2.00 5.62 29.48
C LEU A 73 1.13 5.66 30.73
N HIS A 74 -0.20 5.54 30.58
CA HIS A 74 -1.12 5.44 31.72
C HIS A 74 -0.84 4.21 32.60
N GLN A 75 -0.62 3.04 31.98
CA GLN A 75 -0.33 1.81 32.73
C GLN A 75 1.02 1.89 33.46
N ALA A 76 2.02 2.55 32.87
CA ALA A 76 3.33 2.72 33.48
C ALA A 76 3.30 3.63 34.72
N SER A 77 2.46 4.67 34.74
CA SER A 77 2.32 5.55 35.90
C SER A 77 1.31 5.06 36.94
N SER A 78 0.28 4.30 36.49
CA SER A 78 -0.90 3.92 37.29
C SER A 78 -1.54 5.12 38.02
N SER A 79 -1.41 6.31 37.43
CA SER A 79 -1.82 7.59 38.00
C SER A 79 -2.85 8.27 37.09
N ALA A 80 -3.73 9.07 37.69
CA ALA A 80 -4.63 9.96 36.94
C ALA A 80 -3.87 11.06 36.17
N GLN A 81 -2.56 11.25 36.42
CA GLN A 81 -1.70 12.13 35.67
C GLN A 81 -0.83 11.32 34.70
N ILE A 82 -0.89 11.68 33.41
CA ILE A 82 -0.11 11.04 32.35
C ILE A 82 0.83 12.08 31.75
N SER A 83 2.13 11.86 31.91
CA SER A 83 3.16 12.63 31.21
C SER A 83 3.39 12.02 29.83
N HIS A 84 3.09 12.80 28.78
CA HIS A 84 3.19 12.34 27.39
C HIS A 84 4.42 12.97 26.70
N PRO A 85 5.50 12.21 26.50
CA PRO A 85 6.76 12.77 25.99
C PRO A 85 6.67 13.27 24.55
N CYS A 86 5.79 12.69 23.75
CA CYS A 86 5.60 13.10 22.36
C CYS A 86 4.63 14.28 22.18
N TYR A 87 3.90 14.70 23.22
CA TYR A 87 3.05 15.88 23.10
C TYR A 87 3.89 17.13 23.38
N PRO A 88 3.62 18.25 22.68
CA PRO A 88 4.36 19.50 22.86
C PRO A 88 4.40 19.93 24.33
N GLN A 89 5.52 20.50 24.77
CA GLN A 89 5.68 20.94 26.15
C GLN A 89 4.59 21.95 26.52
N GLY A 90 3.90 21.73 27.64
CA GLY A 90 2.83 22.62 28.11
C GLY A 90 1.43 22.28 27.56
N TYR A 91 1.31 21.37 26.59
CA TYR A 91 0.01 20.87 26.16
C TYR A 91 -0.72 20.15 27.30
N GLN A 92 -2.03 20.35 27.41
CA GLN A 92 -2.86 19.67 28.40
C GLN A 92 -4.22 19.27 27.81
N GLU A 93 -4.68 18.08 28.18
CA GLU A 93 -6.05 17.64 27.92
C GLU A 93 -6.55 16.70 29.01
N ASN A 94 -7.87 16.61 29.15
CA ASN A 94 -8.52 15.63 30.00
C ASN A 94 -9.27 14.63 29.13
N LEU A 95 -9.22 13.37 29.51
CA LEU A 95 -10.04 12.30 28.95
C LEU A 95 -10.40 11.30 30.05
N THR A 96 -11.43 10.51 29.85
CA THR A 96 -11.82 9.44 30.76
C THR A 96 -11.07 8.15 30.45
N VAL A 97 -10.97 7.26 31.45
CA VAL A 97 -10.52 5.87 31.24
C VAL A 97 -11.37 5.19 30.16
N ALA A 98 -12.69 5.42 30.14
CA ALA A 98 -13.57 4.87 29.12
C ALA A 98 -13.16 5.30 27.70
N GLU A 99 -12.87 6.59 27.48
CA GLU A 99 -12.42 7.11 26.18
C GLU A 99 -11.03 6.59 25.78
N LEU A 100 -10.12 6.39 26.73
CA LEU A 100 -8.80 5.84 26.44
C LEU A 100 -8.86 4.38 26.00
N TYR A 101 -9.74 3.59 26.61
CA TYR A 101 -9.83 2.14 26.43
C TYR A 101 -11.05 1.68 25.63
N ASP A 102 -11.61 2.54 24.78
CA ASP A 102 -12.77 2.30 23.90
C ASP A 102 -12.45 1.46 22.63
N SER A 103 -11.30 0.80 22.58
CA SER A 103 -10.81 0.08 21.40
C SER A 103 -10.30 -1.32 21.75
N PRO A 104 -10.51 -2.34 20.90
CA PRO A 104 -9.96 -3.68 21.12
C PRO A 104 -8.42 -3.73 21.12
N CYS A 105 -7.75 -2.69 20.64
CA CYS A 105 -6.30 -2.59 20.58
C CYS A 105 -5.66 -2.23 21.93
N VAL A 106 -6.46 -1.81 22.91
CA VAL A 106 -6.00 -1.40 24.24
C VAL A 106 -6.87 -2.04 25.30
N ARG A 107 -6.26 -2.54 26.38
CA ARG A 107 -7.01 -3.17 27.49
C ARG A 107 -6.88 -2.34 28.74
N ALA A 108 -8.02 -1.97 29.32
CA ALA A 108 -8.05 -1.26 30.59
C ALA A 108 -7.52 -2.15 31.73
N PRO A 109 -6.81 -1.58 32.72
CA PRO A 109 -6.52 -2.27 33.96
C PRO A 109 -7.81 -2.70 34.65
N SER A 110 -7.86 -3.93 35.18
CA SER A 110 -9.07 -4.49 35.79
C SER A 110 -9.63 -3.68 36.96
N SER A 111 -8.79 -2.89 37.63
CA SER A 111 -9.15 -2.04 38.76
C SER A 111 -9.56 -0.61 38.39
N ALA A 112 -9.45 -0.22 37.11
CA ALA A 112 -9.68 1.14 36.69
C ALA A 112 -11.19 1.46 36.58
N SER A 113 -11.61 2.56 37.22
CA SER A 113 -12.98 3.07 37.06
C SER A 113 -13.13 3.73 35.68
N PRO A 114 -14.11 3.32 34.85
CA PRO A 114 -14.32 3.91 33.52
C PRO A 114 -14.52 5.43 33.54
N GLY A 115 -15.15 5.97 34.59
CA GLY A 115 -15.41 7.40 34.75
C GLY A 115 -14.26 8.21 35.33
N LEU A 116 -13.14 7.58 35.69
CA LEU A 116 -11.97 8.31 36.19
C LEU A 116 -11.43 9.24 35.10
N VAL A 117 -11.27 10.52 35.43
CA VAL A 117 -10.68 11.52 34.54
C VAL A 117 -9.16 11.46 34.66
N LEU A 118 -8.52 11.27 33.52
CA LEU A 118 -7.09 11.27 33.29
C LEU A 118 -6.70 12.65 32.74
N ARG A 119 -5.67 13.26 33.33
CA ARG A 119 -5.07 14.50 32.83
C ARG A 119 -3.76 14.18 32.14
N VAL A 120 -3.70 14.47 30.84
CA VAL A 120 -2.52 14.28 30.01
C VAL A 120 -1.78 15.60 29.91
N THR A 121 -0.46 15.57 30.15
CA THR A 121 0.41 16.75 30.04
C THR A 121 1.57 16.43 29.11
N GLY A 122 1.77 17.26 28.09
CA GLY A 122 2.89 17.15 27.16
C GLY A 122 4.19 17.65 27.76
N THR A 123 5.28 16.89 27.58
CA THR A 123 6.59 17.25 28.12
C THR A 123 7.59 17.68 27.05
N GLY A 124 7.31 17.44 25.76
CA GLY A 124 8.20 17.82 24.66
C GLY A 124 9.59 17.18 24.74
N ASP A 125 9.67 15.88 25.01
CA ASP A 125 10.96 15.15 25.14
C ASP A 125 11.13 14.17 23.96
N PRO A 126 11.93 14.51 22.93
CA PRO A 126 12.11 13.67 21.75
C PRO A 126 12.76 12.30 22.06
N ALA A 127 13.67 12.23 23.03
CA ALA A 127 14.37 10.99 23.38
C ALA A 127 13.42 10.03 24.11
N ALA A 128 12.67 10.55 25.10
CA ALA A 128 11.64 9.79 25.79
C ALA A 128 10.49 9.40 24.85
N CYS A 129 10.14 10.27 23.90
CA CYS A 129 9.13 9.98 22.88
C CYS A 129 9.56 8.79 22.01
N GLY A 130 10.76 8.84 21.44
CA GLY A 130 11.30 7.74 20.63
C GLY A 130 11.33 6.42 21.40
N THR A 131 11.73 6.45 22.68
CA THR A 131 11.72 5.27 23.56
C THR A 131 10.30 4.75 23.79
N ALA A 132 9.33 5.63 24.04
CA ALA A 132 7.95 5.24 24.30
C ALA A 132 7.27 4.66 23.05
N VAL A 133 7.53 5.24 21.87
CA VAL A 133 7.04 4.72 20.58
C VAL A 133 7.64 3.34 20.28
N GLN A 134 8.95 3.15 20.49
CA GLN A 134 9.60 1.86 20.25
C GLN A 134 9.01 0.73 21.10
N ARG A 135 8.57 1.02 22.34
CA ARG A 135 7.94 0.03 23.24
C ARG A 135 6.61 -0.51 22.73
N LEU A 136 5.98 0.12 21.73
CA LEU A 136 4.78 -0.42 21.09
C LEU A 136 5.05 -1.68 20.27
N PHE A 137 6.32 -1.93 19.95
CA PHE A 137 6.74 -3.01 19.07
C PHE A 137 7.62 -4.00 19.82
N ASN A 138 7.51 -5.28 19.47
CA ASN A 138 8.56 -6.25 19.77
C ASN A 138 9.41 -6.48 18.51
N PHE A 139 10.59 -5.87 18.46
CA PHE A 139 11.50 -6.05 17.32
C PHE A 139 12.34 -7.32 17.37
N SER A 140 12.16 -8.17 18.39
CA SER A 140 12.86 -9.44 18.50
C SER A 140 12.30 -10.42 17.46
N CYS A 141 13.16 -10.89 16.57
CA CYS A 141 12.84 -11.96 15.63
C CYS A 141 13.29 -13.31 16.20
N GLY A 142 12.55 -14.38 15.90
CA GLY A 142 13.02 -15.74 16.18
C GLY A 142 14.28 -16.06 15.35
N ALA A 143 15.08 -17.02 15.79
CA ALA A 143 16.33 -17.39 15.12
C ALA A 143 16.15 -17.98 13.71
N GLN A 144 14.91 -18.26 13.29
CA GLN A 144 14.61 -19.03 12.09
C GLN A 144 14.42 -18.18 10.82
N TRP A 145 13.99 -16.92 10.92
CA TRP A 145 13.70 -16.10 9.74
C TRP A 145 13.74 -14.60 10.02
N PRO A 146 13.98 -13.75 8.99
CA PRO A 146 13.81 -12.31 9.12
C PRO A 146 12.35 -11.97 9.43
N CYS A 147 12.16 -10.96 10.27
CA CYS A 147 10.84 -10.52 10.69
C CYS A 147 10.75 -8.99 10.64
N GLY A 148 9.54 -8.47 10.51
CA GLY A 148 9.29 -7.04 10.70
C GLY A 148 9.29 -6.71 12.19
N PHE A 149 8.16 -6.98 12.84
CA PHE A 149 8.00 -6.90 14.29
C PHE A 149 6.94 -7.88 14.78
N ASN A 150 6.87 -8.08 16.10
CA ASN A 150 5.99 -9.04 16.77
C ASN A 150 6.13 -10.48 16.26
N GLY A 151 7.33 -10.86 15.81
CA GLY A 151 7.61 -12.20 15.28
C GLY A 151 7.02 -12.49 13.90
N VAL A 152 6.42 -11.50 13.23
CA VAL A 152 5.84 -11.68 11.89
C VAL A 152 6.94 -11.72 10.84
N TYR A 153 6.99 -12.81 10.08
CA TYR A 153 7.92 -13.00 8.97
C TYR A 153 7.87 -11.81 8.00
N GLN A 154 9.04 -11.34 7.57
CA GLN A 154 9.15 -10.34 6.51
C GLN A 154 10.47 -10.54 5.75
N PRO A 155 10.45 -10.70 4.42
CA PRO A 155 11.67 -10.74 3.64
C PRO A 155 12.38 -9.37 3.62
N PRO A 156 13.68 -9.31 3.31
CA PRO A 156 14.38 -8.04 3.13
C PRO A 156 13.67 -7.16 2.08
N VAL A 157 13.44 -5.89 2.42
CA VAL A 157 12.84 -4.92 1.50
C VAL A 157 13.73 -4.73 0.27
N ARG A 158 13.12 -4.69 -0.90
CA ARG A 158 13.80 -4.54 -2.19
C ARG A 158 12.96 -3.68 -3.13
N GLY A 159 13.66 -2.88 -3.92
CA GLY A 159 13.07 -2.03 -4.95
C GLY A 159 12.48 -0.73 -4.42
N GLN A 160 11.74 -0.05 -5.27
CA GLN A 160 11.05 1.21 -4.98
C GLN A 160 9.69 0.97 -4.30
N PHE A 161 9.28 1.88 -3.42
CA PHE A 161 8.03 1.80 -2.64
C PHE A 161 7.23 3.10 -2.73
N LEU A 162 5.91 2.99 -2.86
CA LEU A 162 4.99 4.09 -2.63
C LEU A 162 4.46 4.01 -1.19
N ALA A 163 4.64 5.07 -0.43
CA ALA A 163 4.10 5.23 0.92
C ALA A 163 2.97 6.27 0.92
N PHE A 164 1.76 5.84 1.20
CA PHE A 164 0.55 6.66 1.06
C PHE A 164 -0.31 6.64 2.33
N SER A 165 -1.48 7.28 2.27
CA SER A 165 -2.38 7.46 3.42
C SER A 165 -1.67 8.16 4.60
N GLY A 166 -1.71 7.58 5.80
CA GLY A 166 -1.09 8.14 7.01
C GLY A 166 0.42 8.36 6.88
N PHE A 167 1.14 7.58 6.06
CA PHE A 167 2.56 7.83 5.82
C PHE A 167 2.78 9.19 5.15
N TYR A 168 2.04 9.44 4.06
CA TYR A 168 2.08 10.71 3.36
C TYR A 168 1.65 11.87 4.27
N HIS A 169 0.47 11.77 4.91
CA HIS A 169 -0.07 12.87 5.71
C HIS A 169 0.85 13.26 6.88
N SER A 170 1.49 12.29 7.54
CA SER A 170 2.34 12.55 8.72
C SER A 170 3.61 13.30 8.35
N LEU A 171 4.25 12.93 7.24
CA LEU A 171 5.47 13.59 6.78
C LEU A 171 5.16 14.87 6.00
N HIS A 172 4.06 14.90 5.24
CA HIS A 172 3.64 16.08 4.49
C HIS A 172 3.34 17.26 5.42
N PHE A 173 2.75 16.99 6.59
CA PHE A 173 2.53 18.02 7.62
C PHE A 173 3.82 18.77 8.00
N LEU A 174 4.97 18.09 7.96
CA LEU A 174 6.30 18.66 8.24
C LEU A 174 7.09 19.01 6.97
N ASN A 175 6.46 18.96 5.79
CA ASN A 175 7.10 19.15 4.49
C ASN A 175 8.26 18.17 4.19
N LEU A 176 8.11 16.91 4.63
CA LEU A 176 9.12 15.84 4.56
C LEU A 176 8.82 14.76 3.50
N THR A 177 7.99 15.07 2.49
CA THR A 177 7.64 14.13 1.41
C THR A 177 8.44 14.36 0.12
N GLY A 178 9.35 15.34 0.10
CA GLY A 178 10.11 15.75 -1.08
C GLY A 178 11.41 14.97 -1.30
N GLY A 179 11.55 13.76 -0.75
CA GLY A 179 12.77 12.95 -0.89
C GLY A 179 13.95 13.42 -0.03
N GLN A 180 13.67 14.08 1.09
CA GLN A 180 14.70 14.54 2.02
C GLN A 180 15.54 13.36 2.58
N SER A 181 16.79 13.65 2.94
CA SER A 181 17.67 12.67 3.56
C SER A 181 17.12 12.22 4.92
N LEU A 182 17.40 10.97 5.28
CA LEU A 182 16.98 10.41 6.57
C LEU A 182 17.48 11.24 7.76
N SER A 183 18.66 11.85 7.66
CA SER A 183 19.20 12.73 8.70
C SER A 183 18.37 14.01 8.87
N LEU A 184 17.93 14.63 7.77
CA LEU A 184 17.09 15.82 7.81
C LEU A 184 15.72 15.48 8.39
N VAL A 185 15.11 14.38 7.94
CA VAL A 185 13.83 13.89 8.46
C VAL A 185 13.91 13.67 9.98
N ASN A 186 14.95 12.97 10.45
CA ASN A 186 15.14 12.73 11.87
C ASN A 186 15.35 14.04 12.67
N ALA A 187 16.12 14.99 12.14
CA ALA A 187 16.35 16.28 12.79
C ALA A 187 15.08 17.14 12.88
N THR A 188 14.27 17.17 11.81
CA THR A 188 13.00 17.89 11.80
C THR A 188 12.00 17.28 12.79
N ILE A 189 11.91 15.95 12.84
CA ILE A 189 11.05 15.25 13.82
C ILE A 189 11.53 15.52 15.25
N TRP A 190 12.85 15.48 15.47
CA TRP A 190 13.43 15.82 16.77
C TRP A 190 13.06 17.24 17.21
N GLN A 191 13.15 18.22 16.30
CA GLN A 191 12.82 19.61 16.57
C GLN A 191 11.35 19.80 16.95
N ILE A 192 10.42 19.24 16.16
CA ILE A 192 8.98 19.37 16.46
C ILE A 192 8.61 18.70 17.79
N CYS A 193 9.26 17.57 18.11
CA CYS A 193 9.08 16.87 19.38
C CYS A 193 9.65 17.63 20.59
N ASN A 194 10.62 18.52 20.39
CA ASN A 194 11.22 19.35 21.43
C ASN A 194 10.55 20.74 21.56
N SER A 195 9.45 20.98 20.84
CA SER A 195 8.78 22.28 20.80
C SER A 195 7.72 22.41 21.90
N SER A 196 7.47 23.64 22.36
CA SER A 196 6.34 23.95 23.24
C SER A 196 5.02 24.01 22.47
N TRP A 197 3.92 23.94 23.20
CA TRP A 197 2.58 24.07 22.64
C TRP A 197 2.39 25.42 21.90
N GLU A 198 2.89 26.51 22.48
CA GLU A 198 2.83 27.84 21.87
C GLU A 198 3.64 27.89 20.57
N GLN A 199 4.86 27.33 20.58
CA GLN A 199 5.73 27.29 19.40
C GLN A 199 5.08 26.52 18.24
N VAL A 200 4.46 25.37 18.51
CA VAL A 200 3.81 24.61 17.43
C VAL A 200 2.58 25.33 16.88
N GLN A 201 1.85 26.08 17.71
CA GLN A 201 0.73 26.92 17.25
C GLN A 201 1.21 28.08 16.36
N GLU A 202 2.33 28.70 16.69
CA GLU A 202 2.94 29.76 15.88
C GLU A 202 3.49 29.24 14.54
N LEU A 203 4.12 28.05 14.56
CA LEU A 203 4.66 27.42 13.36
C LEU A 203 3.57 26.95 12.38
N PHE A 204 2.42 26.51 12.90
CA PHE A 204 1.33 25.96 12.10
C PHE A 204 -0.03 26.59 12.48
N PRO A 205 -0.24 27.89 12.19
CA PRO A 205 -1.38 28.66 12.70
C PRO A 205 -2.73 28.20 12.16
N THR A 206 -2.76 27.50 11.03
CA THR A 206 -3.99 26.98 10.40
C THR A 206 -4.26 25.52 10.75
N ALA A 207 -3.37 24.85 11.46
CA ALA A 207 -3.53 23.44 11.80
C ALA A 207 -4.51 23.27 12.97
N SER A 208 -5.29 22.19 12.94
CA SER A 208 -6.18 21.86 14.04
C SER A 208 -5.39 21.50 15.30
N ARG A 209 -6.00 21.68 16.47
CA ARG A 209 -5.43 21.30 17.77
C ARG A 209 -4.93 19.85 17.79
N THR A 210 -5.67 18.92 17.19
CA THR A 210 -5.30 17.51 17.09
C THR A 210 -4.07 17.28 16.22
N GLN A 211 -3.98 17.95 15.06
CA GLN A 211 -2.80 17.86 14.18
C GLN A 211 -1.55 18.39 14.88
N LEU A 212 -1.65 19.52 15.56
CA LEU A 212 -0.55 20.10 16.34
C LEU A 212 -0.09 19.17 17.46
N ARG A 213 -1.04 18.63 18.23
CA ARG A 213 -0.77 17.70 19.34
C ARG A 213 -0.08 16.43 18.85
N ASP A 214 -0.55 15.88 17.74
CA ASP A 214 -0.13 14.55 17.27
C ASP A 214 1.07 14.59 16.32
N ALA A 215 1.49 15.76 15.82
CA ALA A 215 2.55 15.91 14.83
C ALA A 215 3.84 15.16 15.21
N CYS A 216 4.34 15.35 16.43
CA CYS A 216 5.53 14.64 16.92
C CYS A 216 5.29 13.13 17.04
N THR A 217 4.17 12.73 17.65
CA THR A 217 3.86 11.30 17.86
C THR A 217 3.68 10.56 16.54
N ALA A 218 2.92 11.12 15.59
CA ALA A 218 2.62 10.53 14.30
C ALA A 218 3.87 10.40 13.41
N SER A 219 4.72 11.42 13.39
CA SER A 219 5.96 11.40 12.62
C SER A 219 7.02 10.48 13.25
N SER A 220 7.16 10.48 14.58
CA SER A 220 8.04 9.55 15.31
C SER A 220 7.59 8.09 15.14
N TYR A 221 6.28 7.84 15.18
CA TYR A 221 5.69 6.52 14.90
C TYR A 221 5.97 6.08 13.46
N THR A 222 5.73 6.96 12.49
CA THR A 222 6.01 6.71 11.07
C THR A 222 7.47 6.32 10.86
N LEU A 223 8.41 7.10 11.41
CA LEU A 223 9.84 6.83 11.25
C LEU A 223 10.25 5.51 11.93
N THR A 224 9.73 5.24 13.13
CA THR A 224 9.99 3.99 13.86
C THR A 224 9.46 2.78 13.10
N LEU A 225 8.23 2.86 12.57
CA LEU A 225 7.60 1.80 11.78
C LEU A 225 8.41 1.51 10.52
N LEU A 226 8.83 2.53 9.76
CA LEU A 226 9.60 2.33 8.53
C LEU A 226 10.99 1.73 8.81
N LEU A 227 11.73 2.30 9.77
CA LEU A 227 13.12 1.92 9.99
C LEU A 227 13.26 0.63 10.81
N GLN A 228 12.53 0.54 11.92
CA GLN A 228 12.67 -0.58 12.86
C GLN A 228 11.61 -1.67 12.62
N GLY A 229 10.41 -1.30 12.19
CA GLY A 229 9.36 -2.25 11.83
C GLY A 229 9.62 -2.91 10.47
N TYR A 230 9.64 -2.10 9.40
CA TYR A 230 9.80 -2.58 8.02
C TYR A 230 11.25 -2.73 7.57
N LYS A 231 12.22 -2.42 8.43
CA LYS A 231 13.66 -2.62 8.20
C LYS A 231 14.22 -1.81 7.03
N PHE A 232 13.62 -0.65 6.72
CA PHE A 232 14.29 0.35 5.89
C PHE A 232 15.50 0.92 6.65
N ASN A 233 16.54 1.31 5.92
CA ASN A 233 17.78 1.84 6.49
C ASN A 233 18.32 2.99 5.62
N TYR A 234 19.48 3.55 5.96
CA TYR A 234 20.08 4.66 5.19
C TYR A 234 20.25 4.36 3.70
N THR A 235 20.49 3.09 3.33
CA THR A 235 20.66 2.67 1.93
C THR A 235 19.33 2.49 1.21
N THR A 236 18.29 2.01 1.90
CA THR A 236 16.96 1.76 1.29
C THR A 236 15.96 2.90 1.48
N TRP A 237 16.24 3.87 2.35
CA TRP A 237 15.42 5.07 2.56
C TRP A 237 15.12 5.85 1.28
N PRO A 238 16.09 6.10 0.37
CA PRO A 238 15.83 6.81 -0.88
C PRO A 238 14.83 6.10 -1.82
N ASN A 239 14.52 4.84 -1.55
CA ASN A 239 13.57 4.07 -2.36
C ASN A 239 12.11 4.28 -1.94
N ILE A 240 11.84 5.07 -0.91
CA ILE A 240 10.48 5.33 -0.42
C ILE A 240 9.99 6.67 -0.99
N HIS A 241 8.89 6.63 -1.74
CA HIS A 241 8.22 7.79 -2.31
C HIS A 241 6.91 8.05 -1.57
N PHE A 242 6.86 9.14 -0.82
CA PHE A 242 5.66 9.52 -0.08
C PHE A 242 4.69 10.26 -1.01
N VAL A 243 3.56 9.62 -1.34
CA VAL A 243 2.64 10.11 -2.37
C VAL A 243 1.19 10.06 -1.89
N GLN A 244 0.39 11.03 -2.32
CA GLN A 244 -1.06 10.98 -2.22
C GLN A 244 -1.69 10.49 -3.53
N GLN A 245 -1.15 10.96 -4.66
CA GLN A 245 -1.71 10.73 -5.99
C GLN A 245 -0.63 10.32 -6.98
N VAL A 246 -1.02 9.47 -7.93
CA VAL A 246 -0.25 9.16 -9.14
C VAL A 246 -1.17 9.38 -10.33
N ALA A 247 -0.71 10.15 -11.33
CA ALA A 247 -1.52 10.51 -12.50
C ALA A 247 -2.91 11.09 -12.15
N ASN A 248 -2.98 11.96 -11.13
CA ASN A 248 -4.21 12.57 -10.59
C ASN A 248 -5.23 11.58 -10.01
N VAL A 249 -4.81 10.36 -9.67
CA VAL A 249 -5.64 9.36 -8.99
C VAL A 249 -5.06 9.11 -7.61
N ASP A 250 -5.93 9.13 -6.59
CA ASP A 250 -5.53 8.80 -5.22
C ASP A 250 -4.96 7.38 -5.14
N VAL A 251 -3.78 7.25 -4.53
CA VAL A 251 -3.14 5.96 -4.32
C VAL A 251 -3.83 5.27 -3.15
N GLY A 252 -4.33 4.06 -3.41
CA GLY A 252 -5.00 3.24 -2.41
C GLY A 252 -5.51 1.93 -2.99
N TRP A 253 -6.10 1.10 -2.14
CA TRP A 253 -6.61 -0.22 -2.53
C TRP A 253 -7.89 -0.17 -3.36
N THR A 254 -8.61 0.95 -3.37
CA THR A 254 -9.95 1.09 -3.96
C THR A 254 -9.96 0.87 -5.47
N LEU A 255 -9.00 1.47 -6.19
CA LEU A 255 -8.88 1.28 -7.64
C LEU A 255 -8.59 -0.18 -8.00
N GLY A 256 -7.61 -0.80 -7.33
CA GLY A 256 -7.28 -2.21 -7.55
C GLY A 256 -8.45 -3.15 -7.24
N CYS A 257 -9.20 -2.86 -6.18
CA CYS A 257 -10.41 -3.60 -5.83
C CYS A 257 -11.49 -3.47 -6.92
N MET A 258 -11.76 -2.25 -7.39
CA MET A 258 -12.72 -2.00 -8.47
C MET A 258 -12.33 -2.75 -9.76
N LEU A 259 -11.06 -2.65 -10.15
CA LEU A 259 -10.53 -3.31 -11.35
C LEU A 259 -10.63 -4.84 -11.27
N ASN A 260 -10.37 -5.42 -10.08
CA ASN A 260 -10.53 -6.84 -9.84
C ASN A 260 -12.00 -7.28 -9.88
N LEU A 261 -12.89 -6.57 -9.16
CA LEU A 261 -14.32 -6.91 -9.09
C LEU A 261 -15.06 -6.76 -10.42
N THR A 262 -14.57 -5.88 -11.29
CA THR A 262 -15.13 -5.67 -12.64
C THR A 262 -14.51 -6.57 -13.71
N ASN A 263 -13.56 -7.45 -13.34
CA ASN A 263 -12.79 -8.29 -14.26
C ASN A 263 -12.13 -7.51 -15.40
N ILE A 264 -11.76 -6.24 -15.14
CA ILE A 264 -11.06 -5.40 -16.11
C ILE A 264 -9.57 -5.76 -16.20
N ILE A 265 -9.02 -6.47 -15.20
CA ILE A 265 -7.63 -6.94 -15.21
C ILE A 265 -7.57 -8.36 -15.80
N PRO A 266 -7.16 -8.53 -17.08
CA PRO A 266 -7.05 -9.85 -17.67
C PRO A 266 -5.80 -10.57 -17.14
N SER A 267 -5.91 -11.90 -17.01
CA SER A 267 -4.79 -12.76 -16.63
C SER A 267 -3.77 -12.95 -17.75
N GLU A 268 -4.21 -12.89 -19.00
CA GLU A 268 -3.37 -12.94 -20.21
C GLU A 268 -3.40 -11.59 -20.92
N PRO A 269 -2.38 -11.24 -21.72
CA PRO A 269 -2.49 -10.07 -22.59
C PRO A 269 -3.73 -10.22 -23.47
N LEU A 270 -4.43 -9.11 -23.74
CA LEU A 270 -5.50 -9.10 -24.73
C LEU A 270 -4.90 -9.67 -26.01
N THR A 271 -5.41 -10.82 -26.46
CA THR A 271 -5.06 -11.34 -27.78
C THR A 271 -5.41 -10.23 -28.74
N ALA A 272 -4.39 -9.64 -29.37
CA ALA A 272 -4.61 -8.86 -30.57
C ALA A 272 -5.35 -9.81 -31.50
N VAL A 273 -6.66 -9.61 -31.64
CA VAL A 273 -7.40 -10.24 -32.72
C VAL A 273 -6.69 -9.68 -33.93
N THR A 274 -5.80 -10.47 -34.52
CA THR A 274 -5.26 -10.16 -35.83
C THR A 274 -6.48 -10.22 -36.74
N GLU A 275 -7.17 -9.09 -36.86
CA GLU A 275 -8.14 -8.92 -37.93
C GLU A 275 -7.34 -9.18 -39.19
N LEU A 276 -7.63 -10.32 -39.82
CA LEU A 276 -6.99 -10.71 -41.06
C LEU A 276 -7.14 -9.50 -42.00
N PRO A 277 -6.04 -8.87 -42.43
CA PRO A 277 -6.12 -7.55 -43.00
C PRO A 277 -7.07 -7.58 -44.19
N ARG A 278 -7.91 -6.54 -44.32
CA ARG A 278 -9.08 -6.52 -45.20
C ARG A 278 -8.80 -7.03 -46.62
N ASN A 279 -7.60 -6.78 -47.15
CA ASN A 279 -7.14 -7.28 -48.45
C ASN A 279 -7.01 -8.81 -48.51
N ILE A 280 -6.49 -9.46 -47.47
CA ILE A 280 -6.38 -10.93 -47.38
C ILE A 280 -7.78 -11.56 -47.26
N TRP A 281 -8.67 -10.95 -46.47
CA TRP A 281 -10.07 -11.38 -46.38
C TRP A 281 -10.80 -11.29 -47.73
N ILE A 282 -10.66 -10.18 -48.44
CA ILE A 282 -11.24 -10.00 -49.78
C ILE A 282 -10.65 -10.99 -50.79
N ALA A 283 -9.33 -11.19 -50.77
CA ALA A 283 -8.69 -12.14 -51.68
C ALA A 283 -9.18 -13.58 -51.43
N ALA A 284 -9.31 -13.98 -50.17
CA ALA A 284 -9.81 -15.29 -49.80
C ALA A 284 -11.27 -15.52 -50.23
N THR A 285 -12.15 -14.53 -50.06
CA THR A 285 -13.56 -14.65 -50.47
C THR A 285 -13.72 -14.67 -52.00
N VAL A 286 -12.96 -13.85 -52.73
CA VAL A 286 -12.96 -13.86 -54.20
C VAL A 286 -12.45 -15.20 -54.74
N LEU A 287 -11.34 -15.73 -54.20
CA LEU A 287 -10.82 -17.04 -54.58
C LEU A 287 -11.84 -18.15 -54.33
N LEU A 288 -12.51 -18.13 -53.17
CA LEU A 288 -13.52 -19.12 -52.84
C LEU A 288 -14.73 -19.05 -53.81
N ALA A 289 -15.16 -17.85 -54.17
CA ALA A 289 -16.23 -17.64 -55.14
C ALA A 289 -15.84 -18.16 -56.54
N ILE A 290 -14.61 -17.89 -57.00
CA ILE A 290 -14.10 -18.39 -58.29
C ILE A 290 -14.07 -19.92 -58.29
N MET A 291 -13.57 -20.54 -57.21
CA MET A 291 -13.53 -22.00 -57.09
C MET A 291 -14.93 -22.61 -57.14
N LEU A 292 -15.91 -22.00 -56.47
CA LEU A 292 -17.30 -22.44 -56.52
C LEU A 292 -17.90 -22.31 -57.93
N ILE A 293 -17.68 -21.18 -58.61
CA ILE A 293 -18.15 -20.98 -59.99
C ILE A 293 -17.52 -22.01 -60.94
N LEU A 294 -16.20 -22.21 -60.86
CA LEU A 294 -15.50 -23.20 -61.70
C LEU A 294 -16.00 -24.62 -61.43
N SER A 295 -16.23 -24.99 -60.18
CA SER A 295 -16.80 -26.29 -59.83
C SER A 295 -18.20 -26.48 -60.42
N PHE A 296 -19.03 -25.44 -60.37
CA PHE A 296 -20.37 -25.46 -60.97
C PHE A 296 -20.30 -25.57 -62.50
N CYS A 297 -19.42 -24.81 -63.15
CA CYS A 297 -19.20 -24.89 -64.59
C CYS A 297 -18.68 -26.27 -65.03
N LEU A 298 -17.79 -26.89 -64.26
CA LEU A 298 -17.31 -28.25 -64.53
C LEU A 298 -18.43 -29.27 -64.37
N LEU A 299 -19.25 -29.16 -63.31
CA LEU A 299 -20.40 -30.03 -63.11
C LEU A 299 -21.42 -29.90 -64.24
N THR A 300 -21.73 -28.67 -64.68
CA THR A 300 -22.66 -28.46 -65.80
C THR A 300 -22.09 -28.96 -67.12
N ALA A 301 -20.80 -28.75 -67.39
CA ALA A 301 -20.12 -29.28 -68.57
C ALA A 301 -20.11 -30.81 -68.59
N MET A 302 -19.83 -31.47 -67.47
CA MET A 302 -19.91 -32.93 -67.35
C MET A 302 -21.34 -33.45 -67.53
N CYS A 303 -22.34 -32.76 -66.98
CA CYS A 303 -23.75 -33.09 -67.22
C CYS A 303 -24.13 -32.94 -68.70
N TYR A 304 -23.64 -31.90 -69.37
CA TYR A 304 -23.90 -31.65 -70.80
C TYR A 304 -23.21 -32.68 -71.70
N GLN A 305 -21.95 -33.02 -71.41
CA GLN A 305 -21.21 -34.08 -72.13
C GLN A 305 -21.84 -35.46 -71.91
N ARG A 306 -22.32 -35.75 -70.70
CA ARG A 306 -23.03 -37.00 -70.41
C ARG A 306 -24.40 -37.08 -71.12
N ASN A 307 -25.10 -35.95 -71.27
CA ASN A 307 -26.32 -35.89 -72.09
C ASN A 307 -26.01 -36.04 -73.59
N SER A 308 -24.96 -35.38 -74.09
CA SER A 308 -24.53 -35.49 -75.50
C SER A 308 -24.12 -36.91 -75.87
N SER A 309 -23.41 -37.62 -74.98
CA SER A 309 -23.03 -39.03 -75.19
C SER A 309 -24.23 -39.99 -75.13
N GLY A 310 -25.37 -39.57 -74.57
CA GLY A 310 -26.63 -40.34 -74.60
C GLY A 310 -27.46 -40.15 -75.87
N TYR A 311 -27.18 -39.10 -76.67
CA TYR A 311 -27.85 -38.86 -77.96
C TYR A 311 -27.11 -39.49 -79.15
N GLU A 312 -25.86 -39.96 -78.99
CA GLU A 312 -25.13 -40.72 -80.02
C GLU A 312 -25.36 -42.25 -79.96
N GLN A 313 -26.30 -42.74 -79.12
CA GLN A 313 -26.62 -44.17 -78.99
C GLN A 313 -28.08 -44.55 -79.29
N LEU A 314 -28.80 -43.75 -80.08
CA LEU A 314 -30.12 -44.09 -80.64
C LEU A 314 -30.14 -44.01 -82.16
#